data_AF-A0A397FLD0-F1
#
_entry.id   AF-A0A397FLD0-F1
#
_cell.length_a   1.000
_cell.length_b   1.000
_cell.length_c   1.000
_cell.angle_alpha   90.00
_cell.angle_beta   90.00
_cell.angle_gamma   90.00
#
_symmetry.space_group_name_H-M   'P 1'
#
loop_
_entity.id
_entity.type
_entity.pdbx_description
1 polymer ?
#
loop_
_entity_poly.entity_id
_entity_poly.type
_entity_poly.pdbx_seq_one_letter_code
_entity_poly.pdbx_strand_id
1 'polypeptide(L)'
;MTSIFFADDSTLLSKDLPAAVEQLGIVEEFCAVSGARLNQTKCQTLVLNGHLDPADTDGGGLLNIVPSGQPVKYLGLMFGHRLPSDYQLNLVNE
;
A
#
# COMPACT_ATOMS: atom_id res chain seq x y z
N MET A 1 2.61 -5.12 -14.29
CA MET A 1 1.98 -4.26 -13.27
C MET A 1 0.74 -4.98 -12.78
N THR A 2 0.58 -5.16 -11.47
CA THR A 2 -0.60 -5.78 -10.87
C THR A 2 -1.30 -4.73 -10.03
N SER A 3 -2.61 -4.54 -10.22
CA SER A 3 -3.34 -3.43 -9.62
C SER A 3 -4.79 -3.82 -9.35
N ILE A 4 -5.39 -3.20 -8.33
CA ILE A 4 -6.82 -3.32 -8.00
C ILE A 4 -7.42 -1.91 -8.09
N PHE A 5 -8.57 -1.78 -8.74
CA PHE A 5 -9.26 -0.50 -8.94
C PHE A 5 -10.67 -0.61 -8.41
N PHE A 6 -11.08 0.36 -7.58
CA PHE A 6 -12.44 0.48 -7.10
C PHE A 6 -12.83 1.95 -7.03
N ALA A 7 -13.80 2.36 -7.87
CA ALA A 7 -14.14 3.77 -8.06
C ALA A 7 -12.89 4.62 -8.39
N ASP A 8 -12.61 5.65 -7.61
CA ASP A 8 -11.42 6.51 -7.73
C ASP A 8 -10.18 5.96 -7.00
N ASP A 9 -10.34 4.94 -6.14
CA ASP A 9 -9.23 4.33 -5.44
C ASP A 9 -8.48 3.33 -6.34
N SER A 10 -7.18 3.57 -6.50
CA SER A 10 -6.24 2.69 -7.19
C SER A 10 -5.24 2.11 -6.20
N THR A 11 -5.09 0.78 -6.19
CA THR A 11 -4.14 0.06 -5.34
C THR A 11 -3.13 -0.67 -6.20
N LEU A 12 -1.85 -0.37 -5.99
CA LEU A 12 -0.74 -0.97 -6.72
C LEU A 12 -0.16 -2.14 -5.90
N LEU A 13 0.08 -3.27 -6.57
CA LEU A 13 0.72 -4.44 -5.98
C LEU A 13 2.07 -4.66 -6.65
N SER A 14 3.12 -4.63 -5.84
CA SER A 14 4.51 -4.67 -6.28
C SER A 14 5.26 -5.79 -5.56
N LYS A 15 6.25 -6.38 -6.24
CA LYS A 15 7.07 -7.47 -5.67
C LYS A 15 8.13 -6.97 -4.67
N ASP A 16 8.57 -5.73 -4.83
CA ASP A 16 9.61 -5.09 -4.05
C ASP A 16 9.42 -3.57 -4.07
N LEU A 17 10.18 -2.90 -3.21
CA LEU A 17 10.10 -1.45 -3.01
C LEU A 17 10.50 -0.64 -4.25
N PRO A 18 11.60 -0.95 -4.98
CA PRO A 18 11.92 -0.23 -6.22
C PRO A 18 10.82 -0.33 -7.27
N ALA A 19 10.22 -1.52 -7.45
CA ALA A 19 9.11 -1.69 -8.37
C ALA A 19 7.86 -0.88 -7.95
N ALA A 20 7.61 -0.72 -6.66
CA ALA A 20 6.52 0.11 -6.16
C ALA A 20 6.73 1.60 -6.49
N VAL A 21 7.96 2.10 -6.32
CA VAL A 21 8.34 3.47 -6.68
C VAL A 21 8.17 3.70 -8.19
N GLU A 22 8.65 2.77 -9.02
CA GLU A 22 8.49 2.86 -10.48
C GLU A 22 7.01 2.87 -10.90
N GLN A 23 6.19 1.99 -10.31
CA GLN A 23 4.75 1.95 -10.58
C GLN A 23 4.03 3.24 -10.17
N LEU A 24 4.42 3.85 -9.06
CA LEU A 24 3.88 5.15 -8.64
C LEU A 24 4.22 6.25 -9.65
N GLY A 25 5.43 6.25 -10.20
CA GLY A 25 5.84 7.19 -11.25
C GLY A 25 4.99 7.08 -12.52
N ILE A 26 4.62 5.86 -12.94
CA ILE A 26 3.71 5.64 -14.08
C ILE A 26 2.33 6.23 -13.79
N VAL A 27 1.81 6.04 -12.58
CA VAL A 27 0.51 6.61 -12.18
C VAL A 27 0.56 8.14 -12.14
N GLU A 28 1.66 8.72 -11.67
CA GLU A 28 1.86 10.17 -11.67
C GLU A 28 1.86 10.75 -13.09
N GLU A 29 2.60 10.13 -14.01
CA GLU A 29 2.63 10.53 -15.42
C GLU A 29 1.23 10.47 -16.05
N PHE A 30 0.49 9.39 -15.80
CA PHE A 30 -0.88 9.25 -16.27
C PHE A 30 -1.81 10.32 -15.69
N CYS A 31 -1.73 10.61 -14.38
CA CYS A 31 -2.52 11.66 -13.75
C CYS A 31 -2.23 13.04 -14.37
N ALA A 32 -0.96 13.35 -14.64
CA ALA A 32 -0.55 14.64 -15.19
C ALA A 32 -1.19 14.97 -16.55
N VAL A 33 -1.53 13.97 -17.36
CA VAL A 33 -2.11 14.15 -18.71
C VAL A 33 -3.61 13.83 -18.79
N SER A 34 -4.17 13.12 -17.82
CA SER A 34 -5.59 12.71 -17.82
C SER A 34 -6.55 13.73 -17.21
N GLY A 35 -6.01 14.76 -16.53
CA GLY A 35 -6.80 15.71 -15.73
C GLY A 35 -7.14 15.19 -14.32
N ALA A 36 -6.67 13.99 -13.96
CA ALA A 36 -6.69 13.48 -12.60
C ALA A 36 -5.55 14.08 -11.76
N ARG A 37 -5.63 13.97 -10.43
CA ARG A 37 -4.56 14.42 -9.53
C ARG A 37 -4.21 13.34 -8.53
N LEU A 38 -2.96 12.87 -8.58
CA LEU A 38 -2.41 11.97 -7.59
C LEU A 38 -2.19 12.71 -6.27
N ASN A 39 -2.74 12.17 -5.18
CA ASN A 39 -2.53 12.71 -3.83
C ASN A 39 -1.51 11.85 -3.07
N GLN A 40 -0.23 12.05 -3.39
CA GLN A 40 0.87 11.25 -2.83
C GLN A 40 0.90 11.27 -1.30
N THR A 41 0.54 12.39 -0.65
CA THR A 41 0.54 12.49 0.82
C THR A 41 -0.54 11.63 1.49
N LYS A 42 -1.57 11.23 0.74
CA LYS A 42 -2.61 10.30 1.21
C LYS A 42 -2.35 8.85 0.80
N CYS A 43 -1.45 8.59 -0.14
CA CYS A 43 -1.11 7.22 -0.53
C CYS A 43 -0.45 6.51 0.65
N GLN A 44 -0.98 5.35 1.04
CA GLN A 44 -0.41 4.50 2.10
C GLN A 44 0.20 3.25 1.47
N THR A 45 1.42 2.90 1.88
CA THR A 45 2.14 1.72 1.39
C THR A 45 2.18 0.69 2.50
N LEU A 46 1.61 -0.48 2.24
CA LEU A 46 1.59 -1.59 3.20
C LEU A 46 2.58 -2.67 2.79
N VAL A 47 3.45 -3.06 3.73
CA VAL A 47 4.31 -4.23 3.56
C VAL A 47 3.50 -5.49 3.90
N LEU A 48 3.30 -6.35 2.91
CA LEU A 48 2.54 -7.60 3.06
C LEU A 48 3.42 -8.81 3.42
N ASN A 49 4.75 -8.66 3.37
CA ASN A 49 5.68 -9.72 3.76
C ASN A 49 5.93 -9.68 5.27
N GLY A 50 5.39 -10.65 6.02
CA GLY A 50 5.53 -10.72 7.49
C GLY A 50 6.95 -10.92 8.02
N HIS A 51 7.90 -11.29 7.16
CA HIS A 51 9.31 -11.44 7.50
C HIS A 51 10.12 -10.13 7.36
N LEU A 52 9.57 -9.13 6.67
CA LEU A 52 10.21 -7.84 6.47
C LEU A 52 9.67 -6.84 7.50
N ASP A 53 10.53 -6.11 8.20
CA ASP A 53 10.06 -5.00 9.04
C ASP A 53 9.80 -3.76 8.16
N PRO A 54 8.60 -3.16 8.20
CA PRO A 54 8.34 -1.85 7.59
C PRO A 54 9.36 -0.78 7.98
N ALA A 55 9.93 -0.83 9.20
CA ALA A 55 10.95 0.12 9.64
C ALA A 55 12.28 0.00 8.88
N ASP A 56 12.60 -1.20 8.36
CA ASP A 56 13.79 -1.45 7.55
C ASP A 56 13.57 -1.13 6.06
N THR A 57 12.33 -0.78 5.71
CA THR A 57 11.92 -0.44 4.35
C THR A 57 11.99 1.08 4.22
N ASP A 58 13.10 1.62 3.72
CA ASP A 58 13.18 3.04 3.38
C ASP A 58 12.96 3.22 1.87
N GLY A 59 11.78 3.72 1.49
CA GLY A 59 11.46 4.10 0.11
C GLY A 59 12.20 5.36 -0.36
N GLY A 60 13.24 5.81 0.33
CA GLY A 60 13.89 7.09 0.11
C GLY A 60 12.96 8.27 0.41
N GLY A 61 12.00 8.07 1.32
CA GLY A 61 10.92 9.02 1.61
C GLY A 61 9.86 9.17 0.50
N LEU A 62 9.91 8.37 -0.58
CA LEU A 62 9.00 8.46 -1.71
C LEU A 62 7.66 7.76 -1.48
N LEU A 63 7.61 6.81 -0.54
CA LEU A 63 6.42 6.05 -0.17
C LEU A 63 6.10 6.26 1.30
N ASN A 64 4.83 6.52 1.62
CA ASN A 64 4.38 6.57 3.01
C ASN A 64 4.13 5.15 3.52
N ILE A 65 5.19 4.53 4.04
CA ILE A 65 5.15 3.17 4.56
C ILE A 65 4.43 3.16 5.90
N VAL A 66 3.43 2.28 6.02
CA VAL A 66 2.64 2.15 7.24
C VAL A 66 3.41 1.29 8.26
N PRO A 67 3.61 1.77 9.51
CA PRO A 67 4.28 1.02 10.56
C PRO A 67 3.62 -0.32 10.90
N SER A 68 4.42 -1.23 11.46
CA SER A 68 3.93 -2.44 12.12
C SER A 68 2.90 -2.13 13.21
N GLY A 69 1.86 -2.97 13.31
CA GLY A 69 0.80 -2.86 14.32
C GLY A 69 -0.26 -1.79 14.02
N GLN A 70 -0.08 -0.97 12.97
CA GLN A 70 -1.04 0.06 12.59
C GLN A 70 -2.04 -0.46 11.54
N PRO A 71 -3.35 -0.52 11.85
CA PRO A 71 -4.36 -0.95 10.90
C PRO A 71 -4.69 0.13 9.87
N VAL A 72 -4.93 -0.31 8.63
CA VAL A 72 -5.40 0.48 7.49
C VAL A 72 -6.70 -0.12 7.00
N LYS A 73 -7.69 0.75 6.76
CA LYS A 73 -8.97 0.34 6.20
C LYS A 73 -8.90 0.38 4.66
N TYR A 74 -9.03 -0.77 4.03
CA TYR A 74 -9.14 -0.91 2.58
C TYR A 74 -10.46 -1.58 2.21
N LEU A 75 -11.33 -0.86 1.49
CA LEU A 75 -12.66 -1.34 1.07
C LEU A 75 -13.51 -1.96 2.20
N GLY A 76 -13.39 -1.42 3.41
CA GLY A 76 -14.13 -1.90 4.58
C GLY A 76 -13.40 -2.97 5.41
N LEU A 77 -12.32 -3.55 4.89
CA LEU A 77 -11.51 -4.56 5.56
C LEU A 77 -10.26 -3.93 6.19
N MET A 78 -9.83 -4.46 7.35
CA MET A 78 -8.62 -4.01 8.03
C MET A 78 -7.42 -4.82 7.57
N PHE A 79 -6.37 -4.13 7.11
CA PHE A 79 -5.09 -4.70 6.73
C PHE A 79 -3.97 -4.01 7.50
N GLY A 80 -2.85 -4.71 7.70
CA GLY A 80 -1.69 -4.14 8.36
C GLY A 80 -0.60 -5.18 8.59
N HIS A 81 0.62 -4.72 8.80
CA HIS A 81 1.74 -5.60 9.11
C HIS A 81 1.72 -5.95 10.60
N ARG A 82 1.72 -7.25 10.95
CA ARG A 82 1.69 -7.75 12.34
C ARG A 82 0.62 -7.08 13.22
N LEU A 83 -0.60 -7.00 12.71
CA LEU A 83 -1.72 -6.45 13.48
C LEU A 83 -2.04 -7.30 14.72
N PRO A 84 -2.49 -6.67 15.81
CA PRO A 84 -3.06 -7.40 16.96
C PRO A 84 -4.20 -8.32 16.52
N SER A 85 -4.37 -9.42 17.25
CA SER A 85 -5.37 -10.46 16.98
C SER A 85 -6.79 -9.89 16.82
N ASP A 86 -7.12 -8.84 17.58
CA ASP A 86 -8.43 -8.19 17.54
C ASP A 86 -8.78 -7.55 16.18
N TYR A 87 -7.77 -7.23 15.36
CA TYR A 87 -7.93 -6.65 14.02
C TYR A 87 -7.74 -7.66 12.90
N GLN A 88 -7.18 -8.83 13.21
CA GLN A 88 -7.10 -9.91 12.25
C GLN A 88 -8.53 -10.42 12.08
N LEU A 89 -9.08 -10.26 10.86
CA LEU A 89 -10.24 -11.03 10.42
C LEU A 89 -9.87 -12.49 10.62
N ASN A 90 -10.22 -13.06 11.77
CA ASN A 90 -9.75 -14.33 12.30
C ASN A 90 -9.48 -15.36 11.21
N LEU A 91 -8.29 -16.00 11.23
CA LEU A 91 -8.07 -17.37 10.77
C LEU A 91 -9.11 -17.84 9.74
N VAL A 92 -9.05 -17.29 8.53
CA VAL A 92 -9.95 -17.74 7.46
C VAL A 92 -9.37 -19.08 6.99
N ASN A 93 -9.85 -20.15 7.65
CA ASN A 93 -9.44 -21.56 7.64
C ASN A 93 -8.42 -21.97 8.72
N GLU A 94 -8.87 -22.83 9.63
CA GLU A 94 -8.06 -23.96 10.13
C GLU A 94 -7.81 -24.98 9.01
#